data_AF-A0AA91VBR2-F1
#
_entry.id   AF-A0AA91VBR2-F1
#
_cell.length_a   1.000
_cell.length_b   1.000
_cell.length_c   1.000
_cell.angle_alpha   90.00
_cell.angle_beta   90.00
_cell.angle_gamma   90.00
#
_symmetry.space_group_name_H-M   'P 1'
#
loop_
_entity.id
_entity.type
_entity.pdbx_description
1 polymer ?
#
loop_
_entity_poly.entity_id
_entity_poly.type
_entity_poly.pdbx_seq_one_letter_code
_entity_poly.pdbx_strand_id
1 'polypeptide(L)'
;MLLVLQLLIHPVTFIFVILPLLSIVLGALLYKSKWLSVLFSFFIPPIFFIIVSGWDLRVVLISFDAWILYGTFYSILSYITVMIIRRRKKLQ
;
A
#
# COMPACT_ATOMS: atom_id res chain seq x y z
N MET A 1 -13.53 19.85 -1.95
CA MET A 1 -13.94 18.98 -0.84
C MET A 1 -14.75 17.77 -1.31
N LEU A 2 -15.81 17.96 -2.12
CA LEU A 2 -16.60 16.88 -2.75
C LEU A 2 -15.77 15.89 -3.60
N LEU A 3 -14.79 16.40 -4.34
CA LEU A 3 -13.95 15.58 -5.24
C LEU A 3 -13.03 14.61 -4.48
N VAL A 4 -12.49 15.03 -3.33
CA VAL A 4 -11.66 14.18 -2.46
C VAL A 4 -12.51 13.08 -1.81
N LEU A 5 -13.74 13.41 -1.40
CA LEU A 5 -14.68 12.42 -0.88
C LEU A 5 -15.11 11.41 -1.95
N GLN A 6 -15.37 11.86 -3.19
CA GLN A 6 -15.71 10.96 -4.31
C GLN A 6 -14.55 10.03 -4.69
N LEU A 7 -13.30 10.51 -4.63
CA LEU A 7 -12.10 9.69 -4.86
C LEU A 7 -11.92 8.61 -3.79
N LEU A 8 -12.38 8.85 -2.55
CA LEU A 8 -12.40 7.86 -1.46
C LEU A 8 -13.53 6.82 -1.64
N ILE A 9 -14.64 7.19 -2.28
CA ILE A 9 -15.79 6.31 -2.50
C ILE A 9 -15.57 5.39 -3.70
N HIS A 10 -14.78 5.81 -4.70
CA HIS A 10 -14.49 4.96 -5.86
C HIS A 10 -13.39 3.93 -5.55
N PRO A 11 -13.71 2.62 -5.56
CA PRO A 11 -12.77 1.56 -5.20
C PRO A 11 -11.55 1.53 -6.14
N VAL A 12 -11.74 1.90 -7.41
CA VAL A 12 -10.67 1.99 -8.41
C VAL A 12 -9.64 3.05 -8.02
N THR A 13 -10.08 4.27 -7.72
CA THR A 13 -9.16 5.36 -7.38
C THR A 13 -8.41 5.08 -6.08
N PHE A 14 -9.10 4.49 -5.10
CA PHE A 14 -8.46 4.13 -3.84
C PHE A 14 -7.32 3.12 -4.06
N ILE A 15 -7.58 2.06 -4.84
CA ILE A 15 -6.59 1.03 -5.15
C ILE A 15 -5.45 1.58 -6.00
N PHE A 16 -5.73 2.33 -7.08
CA PHE A 16 -4.70 2.73 -8.03
C PHE A 16 -4.01 4.06 -7.74
N VAL A 17 -4.47 4.83 -6.76
CA VAL A 17 -3.88 6.15 -6.43
C VAL A 17 -3.51 6.23 -4.95
N ILE A 18 -4.45 5.96 -4.04
CA ILE A 18 -4.23 6.18 -2.61
C ILE A 18 -3.26 5.13 -2.04
N LEU A 19 -3.47 3.84 -2.35
CA LEU A 19 -2.59 2.76 -1.86
C LEU A 19 -1.13 2.88 -2.35
N PRO A 20 -0.85 3.16 -3.64
CA PRO A 20 0.51 3.41 -4.10
C PRO A 20 1.17 4.59 -3.39
N LEU A 21 0.44 5.69 -3.20
CA LEU A 21 0.99 6.86 -2.49
C LEU A 21 1.33 6.52 -1.04
N LEU A 22 0.47 5.79 -0.34
CA LEU A 22 0.75 5.31 1.02
C LEU A 22 2.00 4.42 1.06
N SER A 23 2.16 3.51 0.11
CA SER A 23 3.35 2.66 0.00
C SER A 23 4.64 3.49 -0.20
N ILE A 24 4.61 4.52 -1.05
CA ILE A 24 5.74 5.45 -1.24
C ILE A 24 6.05 6.19 0.07
N VAL A 25 5.03 6.72 0.75
CA VAL A 25 5.20 7.44 2.03
C VAL A 25 5.81 6.52 3.09
N LEU A 26 5.33 5.29 3.21
CA LEU A 26 5.91 4.30 4.12
C LEU A 26 7.34 3.93 3.74
N GLY A 27 7.62 3.80 2.45
CA GLY A 27 8.97 3.66 1.91
C GLY A 27 9.91 4.77 2.39
N ALA A 28 9.40 6.00 2.35
CA ALA A 28 10.15 7.17 2.77
C ALA A 28 10.35 7.29 4.28
N LEU A 29 9.31 7.05 5.06
CA LEU A 29 9.36 7.15 6.53
C LEU A 29 10.23 6.04 7.13
N LEU A 30 10.08 4.81 6.64
CA LEU A 30 10.74 3.63 7.18
C LEU A 30 12.02 3.27 6.41
N TYR A 31 12.64 4.24 5.72
CA TYR A 31 13.81 4.00 4.89
C TYR A 31 14.98 3.34 5.66
N LYS A 32 15.11 3.56 6.98
CA LYS A 32 16.14 2.91 7.82
C LYS A 32 15.90 1.40 8.02
N SER A 33 14.65 0.94 7.92
CA SER A 33 14.26 -0.46 8.06
C SER A 33 13.50 -0.95 6.84
N LYS A 34 14.25 -1.33 5.78
CA LYS A 34 13.68 -1.75 4.49
C LYS A 34 12.60 -2.82 4.61
N TRP A 35 12.83 -3.81 5.46
CA TRP A 35 11.92 -4.96 5.61
C TRP A 35 10.61 -4.59 6.31
N LEU A 36 10.66 -3.68 7.30
CA LEU A 36 9.45 -3.16 7.95
C LEU A 36 8.58 -2.38 6.95
N SER A 37 9.21 -1.54 6.12
CA SER A 37 8.47 -0.78 5.10
C SER A 37 7.78 -1.68 4.07
N VAL A 38 8.50 -2.70 3.59
CA VAL A 38 7.99 -3.70 2.65
C VAL A 38 6.83 -4.49 3.25
N LEU A 39 6.98 -4.93 4.51
CA LEU A 39 5.98 -5.72 5.22
C LEU A 39 4.71 -4.92 5.46
N PHE A 40 4.81 -3.68 5.96
CA PHE A 40 3.63 -2.83 6.12
C PHE A 40 2.94 -2.55 4.79
N SER A 41 3.70 -2.29 3.72
CA SER A 41 3.12 -2.04 2.40
C SER A 41 2.40 -3.26 1.82
N PHE A 42 2.85 -4.48 2.15
CA PHE A 42 2.19 -5.72 1.76
C PHE A 42 0.82 -5.88 2.42
N PHE A 43 0.70 -5.51 3.69
CA PHE A 43 -0.50 -5.76 4.50
C PHE A 43 -1.55 -4.66 4.39
N ILE A 44 -1.26 -3.52 3.77
CA ILE A 44 -2.27 -2.45 3.60
C ILE A 44 -3.49 -2.92 2.80
N PRO A 45 -3.36 -3.59 1.64
CA PRO A 45 -4.52 -4.05 0.87
C PRO A 45 -5.44 -4.99 1.66
N PRO A 46 -4.96 -6.08 2.29
CA PRO A 46 -5.85 -6.96 3.03
C PRO A 46 -6.51 -6.25 4.23
N ILE A 47 -5.79 -5.38 4.94
CA ILE A 47 -6.38 -4.59 6.04
C ILE A 47 -7.54 -3.72 5.52
N PHE A 48 -7.32 -3.03 4.40
CA PHE A 48 -8.36 -2.20 3.81
C PHE A 48 -9.56 -3.02 3.34
N PHE A 49 -9.33 -4.15 2.66
CA PHE A 49 -10.40 -5.03 2.22
C PHE A 49 -11.22 -5.58 3.39
N ILE A 50 -10.59 -5.98 4.49
CA ILE A 50 -11.29 -6.46 5.70
C ILE A 50 -12.20 -5.37 6.28
N ILE A 51 -11.73 -4.13 6.33
CA ILE A 51 -12.50 -2.99 6.84
C ILE A 51 -13.71 -2.72 5.93
N VAL A 52 -13.50 -2.70 4.61
CA VAL A 52 -14.57 -2.41 3.63
C VAL A 52 -15.58 -3.55 3.51
N SER A 53 -15.14 -4.81 3.62
CA SER A 53 -16.02 -5.98 3.53
C SER A 53 -16.82 -6.25 4.80
N GLY A 54 -16.68 -5.43 5.85
CA GLY A 54 -17.41 -5.60 7.10
C GLY A 54 -17.12 -6.94 7.79
N TRP A 55 -15.90 -7.47 7.65
CA TRP A 55 -15.48 -8.76 8.20
C TRP A 55 -16.16 -10.00 7.59
N ASP A 56 -16.83 -9.88 6.44
CA ASP A 56 -17.30 -11.07 5.71
C ASP A 56 -16.10 -11.88 5.18
N LEU A 57 -15.81 -12.98 5.86
CA LEU A 57 -14.70 -13.89 5.56
C LEU A 57 -14.80 -14.50 4.15
N ARG A 58 -16.01 -14.64 3.59
CA ARG A 58 -16.17 -15.19 2.24
C ARG A 58 -15.63 -14.23 1.18
N VAL A 59 -15.96 -12.94 1.31
CA VAL A 59 -15.48 -11.89 0.41
C VAL A 59 -13.96 -11.75 0.52
N VAL A 60 -13.45 -11.83 1.74
CA VAL A 60 -12.01 -11.87 2.05
C VAL A 60 -11.30 -13.02 1.34
N LEU A 61 -11.81 -14.25 1.48
CA LEU A 61 -11.19 -15.45 0.90
C LEU A 61 -11.22 -15.45 -0.64
N ILE A 62 -12.33 -15.01 -1.24
CA ILE A 62 -12.46 -14.92 -2.71
C ILE A 62 -11.47 -13.89 -3.30
N SER A 63 -11.12 -12.87 -2.52
CA SER A 63 -10.23 -11.79 -2.95
C SER A 63 -8.74 -12.05 -2.68
N PHE A 64 -8.39 -13.23 -2.16
CA PHE A 64 -7.04 -13.53 -1.67
C PHE A 64 -5.96 -13.40 -2.76
N ASP A 65 -6.24 -13.85 -3.99
CA ASP A 65 -5.30 -13.73 -5.11
C ASP A 65 -5.01 -12.26 -5.46
N ALA A 66 -6.05 -11.43 -5.43
CA ALA A 66 -5.93 -10.00 -5.64
C ALA A 66 -5.09 -9.35 -4.52
N TRP A 67 -5.21 -9.83 -3.29
CA TRP A 67 -4.40 -9.32 -2.17
C TRP A 67 -2.92 -9.61 -2.36
N ILE A 68 -2.58 -10.82 -2.78
CA ILE A 68 -1.18 -11.18 -3.05
C ILE A 68 -0.64 -10.29 -4.16
N LEU A 69 -1.39 -10.11 -5.25
CA LEU A 69 -0.97 -9.29 -6.39
C LEU A 69 -0.74 -7.83 -5.98
N TYR A 70 -1.74 -7.19 -5.37
CA TYR A 70 -1.67 -5.79 -4.96
C TYR A 70 -0.65 -5.57 -3.83
N GLY A 71 -0.64 -6.46 -2.84
CA GLY A 71 0.32 -6.43 -1.73
C GLY A 71 1.75 -6.49 -2.24
N THR A 72 2.05 -7.42 -3.17
CA THR A 72 3.37 -7.56 -3.79
C THR A 72 3.76 -6.29 -4.57
N PHE A 73 2.84 -5.76 -5.37
CA PHE A 73 3.07 -4.54 -6.13
C PHE A 73 3.42 -3.35 -5.22
N TYR A 74 2.67 -3.13 -4.14
CA TYR A 74 2.95 -2.06 -3.19
C TYR A 74 4.21 -2.30 -2.37
N SER A 75 4.54 -3.54 -2.03
CA SER A 75 5.81 -3.90 -1.40
C SER A 75 7.01 -3.56 -2.27
N ILE A 76 6.94 -3.85 -3.57
CA ILE A 76 7.99 -3.50 -4.55
C ILE A 76 8.13 -1.97 -4.63
N LEU A 77 7.02 -1.25 -4.71
CA LEU A 77 7.04 0.21 -4.79
C LEU A 77 7.71 0.84 -3.56
N SER A 78 7.33 0.39 -2.36
CA SER A 78 7.95 0.80 -1.10
C SER A 78 9.45 0.48 -1.07
N TYR A 79 9.84 -0.73 -1.48
CA TYR A 79 11.24 -1.13 -1.55
C TYR A 79 12.05 -0.20 -2.46
N ILE A 80 11.54 0.12 -3.65
CA ILE A 80 12.16 1.05 -4.59
C ILE A 80 12.35 2.42 -3.92
N THR A 81 11.32 2.94 -3.25
CA THR A 81 11.40 4.21 -2.52
C THR A 81 12.49 4.18 -1.44
N VAL A 82 12.56 3.10 -0.64
CA VAL A 82 13.62 2.93 0.37
C VAL A 82 15.01 2.96 -0.29
N MET A 83 15.20 2.25 -1.41
CA MET A 83 16.48 2.22 -2.12
C MET A 83 16.89 3.59 -2.65
N ILE A 84 15.95 4.34 -3.25
CA ILE A 84 16.19 5.70 -3.75
C ILE A 84 16.65 6.62 -2.62
N ILE A 85 15.95 6.60 -1.48
CA ILE A 85 16.23 7.50 -0.35
C ILE A 85 17.56 7.15 0.34
N ARG A 86 17.82 5.86 0.56
CA ARG A 86 19.12 5.41 1.10
C ARG A 86 20.28 5.84 0.21
N ARG A 87 20.14 5.70 -1.11
CA ARG A 87 21.17 6.12 -2.06
C ARG A 87 21.41 7.63 -2.00
N ARG A 88 20.35 8.44 -1.95
CA ARG A 88 20.47 9.90 -1.81
C ARG A 88 21.16 10.30 -0.49
N LYS A 89 20.79 9.67 0.62
CA LYS A 89 21.40 9.94 1.95
C LYS A 89 22.85 9.49 2.08
N LYS A 90 23.32 8.56 1.25
CA LYS A 90 24.74 8.14 1.22
C LYS A 90 25.62 9.12 0.42
N LEU A 91 25.03 9.89 -0.49
CA LEU A 91 25.73 10.86 -1.35
C LEU A 91 25.82 12.27 -0.74
N GLN A 92 25.10 12.51 0.36
CA GLN A 92 25.15 13.73 1.18
C GLN A 92 26.05 13.51 2.37
#